data_AF-A0A2V9U5E3-F1
#
_entry.id   AF-A0A2V9U5E3-F1
#
_cell.length_a   1.000
_cell.length_b   1.000
_cell.length_c   1.000
_cell.angle_alpha   90.00
_cell.angle_beta   90.00
_cell.angle_gamma   90.00
#
_symmetry.space_group_name_H-M   'P 1'
#
loop_
_entity.id
_entity.type
_entity.pdbx_description
1 polymer ?
#
loop_
_entity_poly.entity_id
_entity_poly.type
_entity_poly.pdbx_seq_one_letter_code
_entity_poly.pdbx_strand_id
1 'polypeptide(L)'
;MRRVVLLAVLALALPIAAFADSVTDYAIFGTTSAGTATFSGVPPAASGTISVTSALFAINGVSQPAGGTISLTTGTLTAVTGGFTFTGGTIDITNSSSTTLFQGSFTSGSVMVLNGITFINAVGNKVSVTLQIGHGAVSGDTFVTPEPGTLGLLGTGLVGIAGLVRRKFKAA
;
A
#
# COMPACT_ATOMS: atom_id res chain seq x y z
N MET A 1 12.82 -47.96 -8.02
CA MET A 1 11.41 -47.71 -7.63
C MET A 1 11.29 -46.47 -6.74
N ARG A 2 11.89 -46.44 -5.54
CA ARG A 2 11.77 -45.31 -4.58
C ARG A 2 12.10 -43.92 -5.15
N ARG A 3 13.20 -43.78 -5.89
CA ARG A 3 13.62 -42.48 -6.48
C ARG A 3 12.71 -41.97 -7.60
N VAL A 4 12.09 -42.88 -8.36
CA VAL A 4 11.16 -42.52 -9.46
C VAL A 4 9.82 -42.06 -8.88
N VAL A 5 9.37 -42.68 -7.80
CA VAL A 5 8.18 -42.25 -7.04
C VAL A 5 8.40 -40.87 -6.43
N LEU A 6 9.58 -40.60 -5.85
CA LEU A 6 9.91 -39.27 -5.31
C LEU A 6 9.95 -38.18 -6.39
N LEU A 7 10.44 -38.47 -7.59
CA LEU A 7 10.44 -37.52 -8.71
C LEU A 7 9.03 -37.28 -9.27
N ALA A 8 8.17 -38.31 -9.30
CA ALA A 8 6.78 -38.15 -9.69
C ALA A 8 5.98 -37.33 -8.66
N VAL A 9 6.23 -37.54 -7.36
CA VAL A 9 5.64 -36.73 -6.28
C VAL A 9 6.15 -35.30 -6.31
N LEU A 10 7.45 -35.08 -6.57
CA LEU A 10 8.03 -33.75 -6.71
C LEU A 10 7.41 -33.01 -7.92
N ALA A 11 7.27 -33.68 -9.07
CA ALA A 11 6.63 -33.15 -10.26
C ALA A 11 5.13 -32.85 -10.07
N LEU A 12 4.45 -33.58 -9.18
CA LEU A 12 3.05 -33.33 -8.82
C LEU A 12 2.88 -32.25 -7.74
N ALA A 13 3.91 -32.04 -6.90
CA ALA A 13 3.93 -30.99 -5.87
C ALA A 13 4.35 -29.61 -6.42
N LEU A 14 5.15 -29.57 -7.49
CA LEU A 14 5.61 -28.34 -8.16
C LEU A 14 4.47 -27.42 -8.67
N PRO A 15 3.37 -27.93 -9.27
CA PRO A 15 2.22 -27.12 -9.63
C PRO A 15 1.60 -26.40 -8.43
N ILE A 16 1.56 -27.03 -7.26
CA ILE A 16 0.95 -26.46 -6.05
C ILE A 16 1.80 -25.29 -5.51
N ALA A 17 3.12 -25.33 -5.68
CA ALA A 17 3.99 -24.20 -5.31
C ALA A 17 3.95 -23.03 -6.31
N ALA A 18 3.58 -23.29 -7.57
CA ALA A 18 3.35 -22.26 -8.59
C ALA A 18 1.95 -21.63 -8.50
N PHE A 19 1.01 -22.33 -7.87
CA PHE A 19 -0.17 -21.73 -7.24
C PHE A 19 0.17 -21.31 -5.80
N ALA A 20 1.20 -20.48 -5.60
CA ALA A 20 1.29 -19.59 -4.44
C ALA A 20 1.04 -18.15 -4.92
N ASP A 21 0.11 -17.45 -4.28
CA ASP A 21 -0.56 -16.24 -4.79
C ASP A 21 0.32 -15.02 -4.75
N SER A 22 1.65 -15.10 -4.83
CA SER A 22 2.59 -14.05 -4.40
C SER A 22 2.08 -12.60 -4.26
N VAL A 23 1.95 -12.12 -3.02
CA VAL A 23 1.51 -10.77 -2.63
C VAL A 23 2.41 -9.75 -3.24
N THR A 24 1.95 -9.13 -4.33
CA THR A 24 2.44 -7.81 -4.67
C THR A 24 1.64 -6.86 -3.79
N ASP A 25 2.26 -6.44 -2.69
CA ASP A 25 1.77 -5.36 -1.84
C ASP A 25 1.54 -4.13 -2.73
N TYR A 26 0.34 -3.97 -3.28
CA TYR A 26 -0.10 -2.71 -3.82
C TYR A 26 -0.31 -1.80 -2.62
N ALA A 27 0.74 -1.09 -2.22
CA ALA A 27 0.56 0.12 -1.43
C ALA A 27 -0.27 1.08 -2.30
N ILE A 28 -1.60 1.04 -2.15
CA ILE A 28 -2.46 2.11 -2.61
C ILE A 28 -2.06 3.31 -1.76
N PHE A 29 -1.17 4.16 -2.27
CA PHE A 29 -0.99 5.49 -1.72
C PHE A 29 -2.37 6.15 -1.72
N GLY A 30 -2.83 6.55 -0.53
CA GLY A 30 -4.22 6.90 -0.27
C GLY A 30 -4.81 7.78 -1.37
N THR A 31 -5.82 7.28 -2.07
CA THR A 31 -6.66 8.12 -2.91
C THR A 31 -7.63 8.85 -1.99
N THR A 32 -7.74 10.16 -2.16
CA THR A 32 -8.93 10.87 -1.68
C THR A 32 -10.02 10.70 -2.74
N SER A 33 -11.29 10.83 -2.39
CA SER A 33 -12.40 10.71 -3.35
C SER A 33 -12.31 11.67 -4.55
N ALA A 34 -11.38 12.64 -4.53
CA ALA A 34 -11.08 13.62 -5.57
C ALA A 34 -9.79 13.37 -6.38
N GLY A 35 -8.97 12.36 -6.03
CA GLY A 35 -7.69 12.12 -6.69
C GLY A 35 -6.59 11.60 -5.77
N THR A 36 -5.36 11.56 -6.26
CA THR A 36 -4.19 11.05 -5.53
C THR A 36 -3.78 11.99 -4.40
N ALA A 37 -3.49 11.43 -3.22
CA ALA A 37 -2.79 12.16 -2.16
C ALA A 37 -1.34 11.64 -2.03
N THR A 38 -0.44 12.54 -1.68
CA THR A 38 0.94 12.23 -1.35
C THR A 38 1.16 12.42 0.15
N PHE A 39 1.92 11.50 0.74
CA PHE A 39 2.22 11.47 2.17
C PHE A 39 3.72 11.28 2.35
N SER A 40 4.30 11.95 3.34
CA SER A 40 5.69 11.78 3.76
C SER A 40 5.77 11.74 5.29
N GLY A 41 6.74 11.01 5.83
CA GLY A 41 6.91 10.83 7.28
C GLY A 41 5.94 9.81 7.89
N VAL A 42 5.38 8.90 7.08
CA VAL A 42 4.56 7.76 7.53
C VAL A 42 5.30 6.46 7.17
N PRO A 43 5.53 5.52 8.11
CA PRO A 43 5.17 5.58 9.53
C PRO A 43 5.94 6.70 10.27
N PRO A 44 5.32 7.31 11.31
CA PRO A 44 5.91 8.42 12.03
C PRO A 44 7.18 8.01 12.79
N ALA A 45 8.18 8.89 12.75
CA ALA A 45 9.45 8.74 13.44
C ALA A 45 9.76 9.97 14.30
N ALA A 46 10.44 9.76 15.42
CA ALA A 46 10.90 10.86 16.28
C ALA A 46 11.85 11.77 15.49
N SER A 47 11.78 13.06 15.76
CA SER A 47 12.52 14.11 15.06
C SER A 47 12.15 14.27 13.56
N GLY A 48 11.19 13.51 13.04
CA GLY A 48 10.64 13.68 11.70
C GLY A 48 9.48 14.69 11.66
N THR A 49 8.88 14.85 10.49
CA THR A 49 7.64 15.62 10.26
C THR A 49 6.71 14.79 9.39
N ILE A 50 5.40 15.00 9.49
CA ILE A 50 4.43 14.41 8.57
C ILE A 50 3.94 15.50 7.63
N SER A 51 4.00 15.23 6.34
CA SER A 51 3.46 16.11 5.30
C SER A 51 2.44 15.36 4.45
N VAL A 52 1.34 16.04 4.14
CA VAL A 52 0.25 15.52 3.33
C VAL A 52 -0.13 16.56 2.30
N THR A 53 -0.23 16.13 1.04
CA THR A 53 -0.78 16.95 -0.03
C THR A 53 -1.86 16.15 -0.74
N SER A 54 -3.06 16.71 -0.86
CA SER A 54 -4.19 16.04 -1.51
C SER A 54 -5.00 17.00 -2.37
N ALA A 55 -5.77 16.45 -3.29
CA ALA A 55 -6.79 17.22 -3.99
C ALA A 55 -7.85 17.73 -3.01
N LEU A 56 -8.29 18.98 -3.18
CA LEU A 56 -9.43 19.56 -2.48
C LEU A 56 -10.73 18.98 -3.08
N PHE A 57 -11.45 18.16 -2.31
CA PHE A 57 -12.70 17.55 -2.77
C PHE A 57 -13.92 18.45 -2.56
N ALA A 58 -14.07 19.02 -1.36
CA ALA A 58 -15.25 19.77 -0.96
C ALA A 58 -14.93 20.77 0.14
N ILE A 59 -15.71 21.86 0.19
CA ILE A 59 -15.74 22.82 1.30
C ILE A 59 -17.18 22.88 1.80
N ASN A 60 -17.41 22.67 3.09
CA ASN A 60 -18.76 22.65 3.69
C ASN A 60 -19.75 21.71 2.96
N GLY A 61 -19.26 20.58 2.45
CA GLY A 61 -20.07 19.62 1.68
C GLY A 61 -20.34 20.01 0.22
N VAL A 62 -19.89 21.19 -0.22
CA VAL A 62 -19.98 21.62 -1.62
C VAL A 62 -18.73 21.14 -2.36
N SER A 63 -18.91 20.27 -3.34
CA SER A 63 -17.82 19.74 -4.17
C SER A 63 -17.04 20.89 -4.83
N GLN A 64 -15.74 20.72 -4.94
CA GLN A 64 -14.82 21.64 -5.62
C GLN A 64 -14.31 20.99 -6.92
N PRO A 65 -15.18 20.82 -7.93
CA PRO A 65 -14.87 20.08 -9.16
C PRO A 65 -13.79 20.75 -10.01
N ALA A 66 -13.51 22.04 -9.77
CA ALA A 66 -12.43 22.75 -10.45
C ALA A 66 -11.04 22.23 -10.07
N GLY A 67 -10.91 21.45 -9.00
CA GLY A 67 -9.62 21.05 -8.44
C GLY A 67 -9.05 22.12 -7.52
N GLY A 68 -8.13 21.72 -6.67
CA GLY A 68 -7.50 22.55 -5.67
C GLY A 68 -6.63 21.65 -4.82
N THR A 69 -5.86 22.23 -3.90
CA THR A 69 -4.91 21.45 -3.12
C THR A 69 -5.07 21.77 -1.65
N ILE A 70 -5.06 20.73 -0.82
CA ILE A 70 -4.88 20.84 0.62
C ILE A 70 -3.46 20.35 0.90
N SER A 71 -2.63 21.20 1.49
CA SER A 71 -1.29 20.87 1.95
C SER A 71 -1.22 21.06 3.45
N LEU A 72 -0.73 20.05 4.16
CA LEU A 72 -0.60 20.04 5.61
C LEU A 72 0.78 19.54 5.99
N THR A 73 1.45 20.22 6.91
CA THR A 73 2.72 19.75 7.46
C THR A 73 2.72 19.93 8.97
N THR A 74 3.01 18.87 9.72
CA THR A 74 3.16 18.94 11.17
C THR A 74 4.47 19.64 11.55
N GLY A 75 4.55 20.11 12.79
CA GLY A 75 5.86 20.37 13.40
C GLY A 75 6.68 19.10 13.59
N THR A 76 7.90 19.25 14.08
CA THR A 76 8.79 18.14 14.42
C THR A 76 8.16 17.23 15.47
N LEU A 77 8.12 15.94 15.17
CA LEU A 77 7.56 14.93 16.04
C LEU A 77 8.49 14.66 17.23
N THR A 78 7.92 14.70 18.42
CA THR A 78 8.54 14.26 19.67
C THR A 78 7.83 12.99 20.12
N ALA A 79 8.58 11.91 20.33
CA ALA A 79 8.00 10.66 20.82
C ALA A 79 7.49 10.84 22.26
N VAL A 80 6.30 10.32 22.52
CA VAL A 80 5.66 10.27 23.84
C VAL A 80 5.10 8.88 24.08
N THR A 81 4.71 8.57 25.32
CA THR A 81 4.01 7.32 25.60
C THR A 81 2.72 7.24 24.79
N GLY A 82 2.61 6.22 23.93
CA GLY A 82 1.43 5.99 23.10
C GLY A 82 1.39 6.72 21.74
N GLY A 83 2.47 7.41 21.34
CA GLY A 83 2.54 8.02 20.00
C GLY A 83 3.56 9.14 19.89
N PHE A 84 3.19 10.21 19.18
CA PHE A 84 4.01 11.40 19.01
C PHE A 84 3.20 12.67 19.29
N THR A 85 3.88 13.71 19.71
CA THR A 85 3.34 15.07 19.78
C THR A 85 4.20 16.01 18.95
N PHE A 86 3.63 17.11 18.50
CA PHE A 86 4.39 18.16 17.82
C PHE A 86 3.89 19.54 18.25
N THR A 87 4.76 20.52 18.07
CA THR A 87 4.45 21.95 18.22
C THR A 87 4.68 22.62 16.88
N GLY A 88 3.80 23.53 16.48
CA GLY A 88 3.87 24.14 15.16
C GLY A 88 3.32 23.28 14.03
N GLY A 89 3.49 23.76 12.81
CA GLY A 89 2.98 23.15 11.57
C GLY A 89 2.04 24.10 10.82
N THR A 90 1.70 23.72 9.60
CA THR A 90 0.93 24.56 8.67
C THR A 90 -0.16 23.78 7.96
N ILE A 91 -1.17 24.51 7.51
CA ILE A 91 -2.18 24.04 6.57
C ILE A 91 -2.47 25.14 5.56
N ASP A 92 -2.38 24.79 4.29
CA ASP A 92 -2.67 25.67 3.17
C ASP A 92 -3.70 25.00 2.27
N ILE A 93 -4.72 25.76 1.88
CA ILE A 93 -5.75 25.32 0.95
C ILE A 93 -5.75 26.30 -0.22
N THR A 94 -5.57 25.77 -1.42
CA THR A 94 -5.61 26.54 -2.67
C THR A 94 -6.72 26.03 -3.59
N ASN A 95 -7.23 26.91 -4.45
CA ASN A 95 -8.08 26.50 -5.55
C ASN A 95 -7.24 26.00 -6.74
N SER A 96 -7.92 25.65 -7.84
CA SER A 96 -7.32 25.16 -9.08
C SER A 96 -6.35 26.12 -9.76
N SER A 97 -6.52 27.42 -9.53
CA SER A 97 -5.63 28.48 -10.03
C SER A 97 -4.45 28.76 -9.09
N SER A 98 -4.24 27.91 -8.08
CA SER A 98 -3.24 28.09 -7.01
C SER A 98 -3.46 29.34 -6.15
N THR A 99 -4.66 29.94 -6.20
CA THR A 99 -5.02 31.03 -5.29
C THR A 99 -5.30 30.45 -3.91
N THR A 100 -4.66 31.02 -2.90
CA THR A 100 -4.89 30.71 -1.49
C THR A 100 -6.34 31.00 -1.10
N LEU A 101 -7.05 29.95 -0.66
CA LEU A 101 -8.38 30.04 -0.06
C LEU A 101 -8.30 30.14 1.46
N PHE A 102 -7.30 29.48 2.05
CA PHE A 102 -7.06 29.47 3.49
C PHE A 102 -5.59 29.16 3.77
N GLN A 103 -4.99 29.86 4.74
CA GLN A 103 -3.73 29.44 5.37
C GLN A 103 -3.87 29.53 6.87
N GLY A 104 -3.30 28.55 7.55
CA GLY A 104 -3.32 28.43 8.99
C GLY A 104 -2.05 27.80 9.51
N SER A 105 -1.83 27.99 10.80
CA SER A 105 -0.76 27.31 11.54
C SER A 105 -1.34 26.55 12.72
N PHE A 106 -0.68 25.47 13.07
CA PHE A 106 -0.99 24.71 14.28
C PHE A 106 -0.12 25.23 15.42
N THR A 107 -0.71 25.33 16.60
CA THR A 107 0.03 25.57 17.84
C THR A 107 0.62 24.24 18.32
N SER A 108 -0.16 23.16 18.27
CA SER A 108 0.28 21.83 18.68
C SER A 108 -0.56 20.73 18.04
N GLY A 109 -0.13 19.49 18.23
CA GLY A 109 -0.92 18.33 17.86
C GLY A 109 -0.33 17.02 18.35
N SER A 110 -1.06 15.94 18.06
CA SER A 110 -0.71 14.56 18.41
C SER A 110 -0.84 13.65 17.20
N VAL A 111 0.01 12.63 17.15
CA VAL A 111 -0.04 11.54 16.17
C VAL A 111 -0.12 10.22 16.92
N MET A 112 -1.06 9.37 16.52
CA MET A 112 -1.20 8.00 17.02
C MET A 112 -1.26 7.05 15.83
N VAL A 113 -0.65 5.87 15.97
CA VAL A 113 -0.83 4.78 15.02
C VAL A 113 -1.59 3.66 15.72
N LEU A 114 -2.76 3.31 15.19
CA LEU A 114 -3.61 2.24 15.73
C LEU A 114 -4.05 1.32 14.59
N ASN A 115 -3.80 0.01 14.70
CA ASN A 115 -4.15 -0.99 13.69
C ASN A 115 -3.70 -0.62 12.28
N GLY A 116 -2.54 0.05 12.18
CA GLY A 116 -2.03 0.49 10.90
C GLY A 116 -2.76 1.70 10.29
N ILE A 117 -3.38 2.52 11.13
CA ILE A 117 -3.98 3.78 10.72
C ILE A 117 -3.29 4.88 11.50
N THR A 118 -2.73 5.85 10.78
CA THR A 118 -2.11 7.03 11.41
C THR A 118 -3.18 8.11 11.58
N PHE A 119 -3.47 8.45 12.82
CA PHE A 119 -4.36 9.54 13.20
C PHE A 119 -3.52 10.75 13.58
N ILE A 120 -3.84 11.90 12.98
CA ILE A 120 -3.20 13.18 13.26
C ILE A 120 -4.29 14.12 13.74
N ASN A 121 -4.10 14.69 14.92
CA ASN A 121 -4.97 15.72 15.45
C ASN A 121 -4.13 16.98 15.69
N ALA A 122 -4.49 18.08 15.03
CA ALA A 122 -3.75 19.32 15.06
C ALA A 122 -4.66 20.49 15.45
N VAL A 123 -4.18 21.35 16.34
CA VAL A 123 -4.93 22.47 16.89
C VAL A 123 -4.07 23.74 16.83
N GLY A 124 -4.66 24.79 16.26
CA GLY A 124 -4.14 26.15 16.23
C GLY A 124 -5.17 27.14 16.74
N ASN A 125 -4.85 28.43 16.68
CA ASN A 125 -5.78 29.47 17.09
C ASN A 125 -6.93 29.56 16.07
N LYS A 126 -8.11 29.00 16.44
CA LYS A 126 -9.33 28.88 15.61
C LYS A 126 -9.24 27.87 14.45
N VAL A 127 -8.21 27.04 14.43
CA VAL A 127 -8.01 26.00 13.39
C VAL A 127 -7.91 24.66 14.10
N SER A 128 -8.67 23.67 13.64
CA SER A 128 -8.57 22.30 14.16
C SER A 128 -8.73 21.33 13.00
N VAL A 129 -7.81 20.38 12.92
CA VAL A 129 -7.77 19.39 11.85
C VAL A 129 -7.62 18.01 12.46
N THR A 130 -8.47 17.10 12.03
CA THR A 130 -8.29 15.67 12.25
C THR A 130 -8.08 15.01 10.90
N LEU A 131 -6.97 14.32 10.75
CA LEU A 131 -6.62 13.57 9.54
C LEU A 131 -6.40 12.11 9.90
N GLN A 132 -7.01 11.24 9.11
CA GLN A 132 -6.81 9.80 9.18
C GLN A 132 -6.11 9.35 7.90
N ILE A 133 -4.94 8.74 8.06
CA ILE A 133 -4.18 8.13 6.98
C ILE A 133 -4.24 6.63 7.21
N GLY A 134 -5.19 5.97 6.54
CA GLY A 134 -5.20 4.52 6.47
C GLY A 134 -4.11 4.08 5.51
N HIS A 135 -3.14 3.30 5.98
CA HIS A 135 -2.34 2.52 5.06
C HIS A 135 -3.11 1.25 4.74
N GLY A 136 -3.58 1.14 3.49
CA GLY A 136 -4.14 -0.11 3.01
C GLY A 136 -3.04 -1.14 2.92
N ALA A 137 -2.82 -1.90 4.00
CA ALA A 137 -2.23 -3.23 3.86
C ALA A 137 -3.34 -4.13 3.32
N VAL A 138 -3.69 -3.94 2.05
CA VAL A 138 -4.31 -5.02 1.30
C VAL A 138 -3.14 -5.86 0.83
N SER A 139 -2.86 -6.91 1.58
CA SER A 139 -2.03 -8.03 1.13
C SER A 139 -2.76 -8.67 -0.06
N GLY A 140 -2.67 -8.05 -1.22
CA GLY A 140 -3.08 -8.62 -2.50
C GLY A 140 -1.99 -9.55 -2.98
N ASP A 141 -2.04 -10.78 -2.46
CA ASP A 141 -1.48 -11.96 -3.12
C ASP A 141 -1.83 -11.82 -4.63
N THR A 142 -0.82 -11.56 -5.48
CA THR A 142 -0.86 -11.75 -6.94
C THR A 142 -0.07 -12.99 -7.36
N PHE A 143 -0.76 -14.13 -7.55
CA PHE A 143 -0.21 -15.31 -8.23
C PHE A 143 0.34 -14.78 -9.55
N VAL A 144 1.66 -14.86 -9.78
CA VAL A 144 2.16 -14.84 -11.16
C VAL A 144 1.63 -16.12 -11.81
N THR A 145 0.46 -16.04 -12.42
CA THR A 145 -0.07 -17.11 -13.27
C THR A 145 1.06 -17.50 -14.22
N PRO A 146 1.60 -18.73 -14.14
CA PRO A 146 2.68 -19.11 -15.04
C PRO A 146 2.22 -18.88 -16.47
N GLU A 147 3.07 -18.21 -17.27
CA GLU A 147 2.76 -17.93 -18.67
C GLU A 147 2.24 -19.21 -19.34
N PRO A 148 1.21 -19.15 -20.21
CA PRO A 148 0.62 -20.35 -20.82
C PRO A 148 1.65 -21.31 -21.43
N GLY A 149 2.79 -20.79 -21.90
CA GLY A 149 3.92 -21.56 -22.41
C GLY A 149 4.64 -22.44 -21.37
N THR A 150 4.76 -21.99 -20.11
CA THR A 150 5.40 -22.76 -19.03
C THR A 150 4.55 -23.96 -18.60
N LEU A 151 3.23 -23.81 -18.59
CA LEU A 151 2.29 -24.92 -18.39
C LEU A 151 2.31 -25.91 -19.57
N GLY A 152 2.45 -25.40 -20.81
CA GLY A 152 2.64 -26.23 -22.00
C GLY A 152 3.94 -27.03 -21.98
N LEU A 153 5.05 -26.43 -21.54
CA LEU A 153 6.35 -27.10 -21.43
C LEU A 153 6.36 -28.17 -20.32
N LEU A 154 5.68 -27.92 -19.19
CA LEU A 154 5.52 -28.91 -18.12
C LEU A 154 4.65 -30.09 -18.58
N GLY A 155 3.54 -29.82 -19.27
CA GLY A 155 2.65 -30.85 -19.81
C GLY A 155 3.34 -31.74 -20.85
N THR A 156 4.05 -31.13 -21.81
CA THR A 156 4.80 -31.88 -22.84
C THR A 156 6.00 -32.63 -22.26
N GLY A 157 6.68 -32.05 -21.26
CA GLY A 157 7.76 -32.72 -20.53
C GLY A 157 7.29 -33.98 -19.80
N LEU A 158 6.13 -33.94 -19.14
CA LEU A 158 5.53 -35.11 -18.48
C LEU A 158 5.12 -36.20 -19.47
N VAL A 159 4.58 -35.83 -20.64
CA VAL A 159 4.27 -36.80 -21.72
C VAL A 159 5.55 -37.46 -22.24
N GLY A 160 6.63 -36.70 -22.41
CA GLY A 160 7.93 -37.24 -22.80
C GLY A 160 8.48 -38.26 -21.78
N ILE A 161 8.37 -37.95 -20.49
CA ILE A 161 8.76 -38.86 -19.40
C ILE A 161 7.88 -40.12 -19.40
N ALA A 162 6.56 -39.99 -19.55
CA ALA A 162 5.64 -41.13 -19.63
C ALA A 162 5.96 -42.05 -20.83
N GLY A 163 6.33 -41.47 -21.98
CA GLY A 163 6.78 -42.22 -23.15
C GLY A 163 8.06 -43.02 -22.89
N LEU A 164 9.04 -42.41 -22.20
CA LEU A 164 10.28 -43.08 -21.81
C LEU A 164 10.03 -44.23 -20.83
N VAL A 165 9.14 -44.05 -19.85
CA VAL A 165 8.75 -45.09 -18.89
C VAL A 165 8.04 -46.25 -19.59
N ARG A 166 7.11 -45.97 -20.51
CA ARG A 166 6.43 -47.00 -21.32
C ARG A 166 7.44 -47.80 -22.15
N ARG A 167 8.41 -47.13 -22.78
CA ARG A 167 9.45 -47.82 -23.56
C ARG A 167 10.27 -48.75 -22.67
N LYS A 168 10.59 -48.33 -21.44
CA LYS A 168 11.40 -49.11 -20.51
C LYS A 168 10.67 -50.36 -19.98
N PHE A 169 9.36 -50.29 -19.76
CA PHE A 169 8.55 -51.45 -19.34
C PHE A 169 8.23 -52.44 -20.46
N LYS A 170 8.34 -52.03 -21.73
CA LYS A 170 8.16 -52.93 -22.88
C LYS A 170 9.46 -53.61 -23.34
N ALA A 171 10.60 -53.11 -22.85
CA ALA A 171 11.95 -53.63 -23.15
C ALA A 171 12.55 -54.43 -21.98
N ALA A 172 11.79 -54.63 -20.90
CA ALA A 172 12.07 -55.53 -19.79
C ALA A 172 11.02 -56.65 -19.82
#